data_AF-A0A8T4Q5G4-F1
#
_entry.id   AF-A0A8T4Q5G4-F1
#
_cell.length_a   1.000
_cell.length_b   1.000
_cell.length_c   1.000
_cell.angle_alpha   90.00
_cell.angle_beta   90.00
_cell.angle_gamma   90.00
#
_symmetry.space_group_name_H-M   'P 1'
#
loop_
_entity.id
_entity.type
_entity.pdbx_description
1 polymer ?
#
loop_
_entity_poly.entity_id
_entity_poly.type
_entity_poly.pdbx_seq_one_letter_code
_entity_poly.pdbx_strand_id
1 'polypeptide(L)'
;MAVSKFHNRWVKFAKTAVYFFFFSIIYELTALALNQWYYPGHQFIGFITIFGLGFPFEEFFFWILLGAICILSWYEFFDDKTAMENA
;
A
#
# COMPACT_ATOMS: atom_id res chain seq x y z
N MET A 1 -12.06 -24.20 -19.85
CA MET A 1 -11.85 -22.76 -20.15
C MET A 1 -11.47 -22.02 -18.85
N ALA A 2 -10.26 -22.27 -18.32
CA ALA A 2 -9.85 -21.80 -16.99
C ALA A 2 -8.98 -20.52 -17.01
N VAL A 3 -8.52 -20.10 -18.19
CA VAL A 3 -7.59 -18.95 -18.35
C VAL A 3 -8.28 -17.60 -18.10
N SER A 4 -9.60 -17.51 -18.28
CA SER A 4 -10.36 -16.24 -18.19
C SER A 4 -10.50 -15.68 -16.77
N LYS A 5 -10.46 -16.52 -15.72
CA LYS A 5 -10.66 -16.04 -14.33
C LYS A 5 -9.43 -15.36 -13.72
N PHE A 6 -8.22 -15.68 -14.20
CA PHE A 6 -6.98 -15.16 -13.63
C PHE A 6 -6.68 -13.71 -14.06
N HIS A 7 -7.07 -13.33 -15.28
CA HIS A 7 -6.73 -12.02 -15.87
C HIS A 7 -7.42 -10.83 -15.17
N ASN A 8 -8.60 -11.05 -14.57
CA ASN A 8 -9.36 -9.99 -13.89
C ASN A 8 -8.89 -9.67 -12.46
N ARG A 9 -8.03 -10.51 -11.85
CA ARG A 9 -7.57 -10.29 -10.47
C ARG A 9 -6.49 -9.22 -10.38
N TRP A 10 -5.50 -9.27 -11.25
CA TRP A 10 -4.44 -8.25 -11.32
C TRP A 10 -5.01 -6.84 -11.54
N VAL A 11 -6.08 -6.72 -12.32
CA VAL A 11 -6.76 -5.44 -12.54
C VAL A 11 -7.45 -4.95 -11.25
N LYS A 12 -8.08 -5.85 -10.48
CA LYS A 12 -8.67 -5.49 -9.18
C LYS A 12 -7.59 -5.07 -8.18
N PHE A 13 -6.50 -5.82 -8.10
CA PHE A 13 -5.36 -5.51 -7.26
C PHE A 13 -4.75 -4.16 -7.62
N ALA A 14 -4.51 -3.90 -8.91
CA ALA A 14 -3.98 -2.63 -9.38
C ALA A 14 -4.92 -1.46 -9.05
N LYS A 15 -6.23 -1.60 -9.29
CA LYS A 15 -7.22 -0.55 -8.96
C LYS A 15 -7.24 -0.24 -7.47
N THR A 16 -7.25 -1.27 -6.63
CA THR A 16 -7.28 -1.08 -5.18
C THR A 16 -5.95 -0.52 -4.67
N ALA A 17 -4.81 -1.00 -5.16
CA ALA A 17 -3.49 -0.46 -4.80
C ALA A 17 -3.36 1.02 -5.19
N VAL A 18 -3.80 1.40 -6.39
CA VAL A 18 -3.80 2.80 -6.83
C VAL A 18 -4.70 3.67 -5.95
N TYR A 19 -5.90 3.21 -5.62
CA TYR A 19 -6.80 3.94 -4.72
C TYR A 19 -6.14 4.17 -3.35
N PHE A 20 -5.63 3.11 -2.71
CA PHE A 20 -5.02 3.22 -1.39
C PHE A 20 -3.70 3.98 -1.42
N PHE A 21 -2.94 3.92 -2.50
CA PHE A 21 -1.74 4.74 -2.67
C PHE A 21 -2.05 6.24 -2.52
N PHE A 22 -3.05 6.73 -3.28
CA PHE A 22 -3.45 8.13 -3.19
C PHE A 22 -4.06 8.47 -1.83
N PHE A 23 -4.92 7.60 -1.30
CA PHE A 23 -5.51 7.79 0.02
C PHE A 23 -4.44 7.91 1.12
N SER A 24 -3.48 6.98 1.14
CA SER A 24 -2.41 6.94 2.15
C SER A 24 -1.46 8.12 2.03
N ILE A 25 -1.11 8.58 0.81
CA ILE A 25 -0.30 9.79 0.65
C ILE A 25 -1.03 11.03 1.17
N ILE A 26 -2.32 11.18 0.84
CA ILE A 26 -3.09 12.34 1.30
C ILE A 26 -3.19 12.30 2.83
N TYR A 27 -3.46 11.13 3.41
CA TYR A 27 -3.50 10.93 4.85
C TYR A 27 -2.16 11.30 5.51
N GLU A 28 -1.04 10.76 5.00
CA GLU A 28 0.30 11.00 5.53
C GLU A 28 0.65 12.49 5.50
N LEU A 29 0.47 13.14 4.35
CA LEU A 29 0.75 14.57 4.22
C LEU A 29 -0.17 15.41 5.12
N THR A 30 -1.43 15.02 5.30
CA THR A 30 -2.36 15.72 6.20
C THR A 30 -1.94 15.57 7.66
N ALA A 31 -1.56 14.36 8.08
CA ALA A 31 -1.12 14.08 9.45
C ALA A 31 0.16 14.86 9.79
N LEU A 32 1.10 14.95 8.83
CA LEU A 32 2.32 15.76 8.95
C LEU A 32 2.01 17.25 9.00
N ALA A 33 1.16 17.76 8.11
CA ALA A 33 0.77 19.17 8.07
C ALA A 33 0.11 19.63 9.38
N LEU A 34 -0.68 18.75 10.01
CA LEU A 34 -1.37 19.01 11.27
C LEU A 34 -0.53 18.67 12.51
N ASN A 35 0.72 18.22 12.34
CA ASN A 35 1.59 17.73 13.42
C ASN A 35 0.95 16.63 14.28
N GLN A 36 0.04 15.84 13.72
CA GLN A 36 -0.56 14.67 14.38
C GLN A 36 0.40 13.48 14.39
N TRP A 37 1.35 13.49 13.46
CA TRP A 37 2.37 12.47 13.30
C TRP A 37 3.71 13.16 13.01
N TYR A 38 4.79 12.61 13.55
CA TYR A 38 6.14 13.09 13.30
C TYR A 38 7.15 11.96 13.50
N TYR A 39 8.32 12.11 12.88
CA TYR A 39 9.37 11.09 12.85
C TYR A 39 10.60 11.54 13.64
N PRO A 40 10.73 11.16 14.94
CA PRO A 40 11.87 11.57 15.77
C PRO A 40 13.14 10.71 15.56
N GLY A 41 13.04 9.63 14.78
CA GLY A 41 14.15 8.70 14.53
C GLY A 41 15.24 9.28 13.62
N HIS A 42 16.44 8.72 13.73
CA HIS A 42 17.58 9.05 12.86
C HIS A 42 18.06 7.87 12.01
N GLN A 43 17.42 6.71 12.15
CA GLN A 43 17.83 5.43 11.55
C GLN A 43 17.05 5.12 10.28
N PHE A 44 16.69 6.15 9.51
CA PHE A 44 15.95 6.00 8.27
C PHE A 44 16.91 5.89 7.08
N ILE A 45 16.60 5.01 6.14
CA ILE A 45 17.37 4.75 4.92
C ILE A 45 17.36 5.99 4.01
N GLY A 46 16.25 6.74 4.02
CA GLY A 46 16.16 8.00 3.29
C GLY A 46 14.97 8.85 3.75
N PHE A 47 14.96 10.10 3.32
CA PHE A 47 13.85 11.03 3.54
C PHE A 47 13.32 11.52 2.21
N ILE A 48 11.99 11.52 2.08
CA ILE A 48 11.29 12.12 0.95
C ILE A 48 10.65 13.40 1.46
N THR A 49 10.77 14.47 0.68
CA THR A 49 10.14 15.76 0.98
C THR A 49 9.15 16.09 -0.12
N ILE A 50 7.89 16.32 0.27
CA ILE A 50 6.80 16.71 -0.64
C ILE A 50 6.12 17.94 -0.03
N PHE A 51 5.99 19.03 -0.80
CA PHE A 51 5.43 20.32 -0.33
C PHE A 51 6.07 20.86 0.97
N GLY A 52 7.35 20.55 1.23
CA GLY A 52 8.05 20.93 2.45
C GLY A 52 7.78 20.04 3.67
N LEU A 53 6.90 19.03 3.53
CA LEU A 53 6.67 18.00 4.55
C LEU A 53 7.57 16.80 4.25
N GLY A 54 8.36 16.42 5.24
CA GLY A 54 9.33 15.34 5.15
C GLY A 54 8.88 14.09 5.89
N PHE A 55 9.02 12.93 5.26
CA PHE A 55 8.80 11.63 5.89
C PHE A 55 9.81 10.59 5.39
N PRO A 56 10.07 9.53 6.17
CA PRO A 56 10.99 8.47 5.78
C PRO A 56 10.58 7.77 4.50
N PHE A 57 11.56 7.37 3.69
CA PHE A 57 11.34 6.61 2.46
C PHE A 57 10.70 5.25 2.75
N GLU A 58 11.03 4.62 3.88
CA GLU A 58 10.46 3.36 4.31
C GLU A 58 8.94 3.42 4.47
N GLU A 59 8.41 4.55 4.93
CA GLU A 59 6.98 4.73 5.10
C GLU A 59 6.27 4.78 3.74
N PHE A 60 6.86 5.49 2.78
CA PHE A 60 6.41 5.48 1.40
C PHE A 60 6.44 4.06 0.80
N PHE A 61 7.52 3.33 1.00
CA PHE A 61 7.70 2.04 0.34
C PHE A 61 6.86 0.94 0.98
N PHE A 62 6.93 0.78 2.31
CA PHE A 62 6.26 -0.33 3.00
C PHE A 62 4.78 -0.05 3.22
N TRP A 63 4.41 1.14 3.68
CA TRP A 63 3.01 1.40 4.05
C TRP A 63 2.17 1.88 2.87
N ILE A 64 2.71 2.80 2.06
CA ILE A 64 1.94 3.41 0.97
C ILE A 64 1.96 2.51 -0.28
N LEU A 65 3.12 2.04 -0.71
CA LEU A 65 3.25 1.26 -1.95
C LEU A 65 2.92 -0.23 -1.76
N LEU A 66 3.57 -0.89 -0.79
CA LEU A 66 3.40 -2.33 -0.59
C LEU A 66 2.24 -2.69 0.34
N GLY A 67 1.85 -1.82 1.27
CA GLY A 67 0.87 -2.13 2.31
C GLY A 67 -0.47 -2.65 1.75
N ALA A 68 -1.04 -1.93 0.78
CA ALA A 68 -2.28 -2.34 0.13
C ALA A 68 -2.15 -3.69 -0.59
N ILE A 69 -1.03 -3.93 -1.27
CA ILE A 69 -0.77 -5.20 -1.98
C ILE A 69 -0.62 -6.35 -0.98
N CYS A 70 0.10 -6.14 0.12
CA CYS A 70 0.27 -7.12 1.19
C CYS A 70 -1.07 -7.51 1.82
N ILE A 71 -1.93 -6.54 2.16
CA ILE A 71 -3.25 -6.80 2.74
C ILE A 71 -4.15 -7.55 1.74
N LEU A 72 -4.16 -7.15 0.47
CA LEU A 72 -4.93 -7.86 -0.56
C LEU A 72 -4.43 -9.29 -0.78
N SER A 73 -3.11 -9.48 -0.77
CA SER A 73 -2.51 -10.81 -0.89
C SER A 73 -2.87 -11.70 0.29
N TRP A 74 -2.93 -11.12 1.49
CA TRP A 74 -3.40 -11.82 2.70
C TRP A 74 -4.85 -12.29 2.55
N TYR A 75 -5.76 -11.39 2.14
CA TYR A 75 -7.16 -11.77 1.93
C TYR A 75 -7.33 -12.81 0.82
N GLU A 76 -6.62 -12.67 -0.31
CA GLU A 76 -6.68 -13.67 -1.39
C GLU A 76 -6.14 -15.04 -0.94
N PHE A 77 -5.08 -15.06 -0.13
CA PHE A 77 -4.48 -16.33 0.30
C PHE A 77 -5.28 -17.04 1.39
N PHE A 78 -5.84 -16.28 2.36
CA PHE A 78 -6.47 -16.87 3.55
C PHE A 78 -8.00 -16.86 3.53
N ASP A 79 -8.62 -15.89 2.88
CA ASP A 79 -10.09 -15.72 2.88
C ASP A 79 -10.74 -16.24 1.59
N ASP A 80 -10.06 -16.12 0.45
CA ASP A 80 -10.59 -16.64 -0.82
C ASP A 80 -10.35 -18.16 -0.97
N LYS A 81 -11.40 -18.94 -0.66
CA LYS A 81 -11.43 -20.41 -0.80
C LYS A 81 -11.18 -20.90 -2.23
N THR A 82 -11.38 -20.05 -3.24
CA THR A 82 -11.22 -20.42 -4.66
C THR A 82 -9.75 -20.60 -5.06
N ALA A 83 -8.81 -20.02 -4.30
CA ALA A 83 -7.37 -20.13 -4.57
C ALA A 83 -6.79 -21.50 -4.16
N MET A 84 -7.30 -22.08 -3.06
CA MET A 84 -6.87 -23.38 -2.54
C MET A 84 -7.44 -24.58 -3.33
N GLU A 85 -8.48 -24.38 -4.12
CA GLU A 85 -9.13 -25.44 -4.91
C GLU A 85 -8.39 -25.79 -6.22
N ASN A 86 -7.42 -24.96 -6.62
CA ASN A 86 -6.64 -25.11 -7.86
C ASN A 86 -5.13 -25.30 -7.63
N ALA A 87 -4.71 -25.52 -6.38
CA ALA A 87 -3.32 -25.78 -5.98
C ALA A 87 -3.16 -27.25 -5.57
#